data_AF-A0A444XG77-F1
#
_entry.id   AF-A0A444XG77-F1
#
_cell.length_a   1.000
_cell.length_b   1.000
_cell.length_c   1.000
_cell.angle_alpha   90.00
_cell.angle_beta   90.00
_cell.angle_gamma   90.00
#
_symmetry.space_group_name_H-M   'P 1'
#
loop_
_entity.id
_entity.type
_entity.pdbx_description
1 polymer ?
#
loop_
_entity_poly.entity_id
_entity_poly.type
_entity_poly.pdbx_seq_one_letter_code
_entity_poly.pdbx_strand_id
1 'polypeptide(L)' 'MCIGLNRCGKSCRQRWLNYLKPGIKRGDISQDEEDMIIRLHRLLGNRSLL' A
#
# COMPACT_ATOMS: atom_id res chain seq x y z
N MET A 1 4.51 32.24 11.81
CA MET A 1 3.30 31.70 11.14
C MET A 1 3.79 30.69 10.10
N CYS A 2 3.87 29.42 10.45
CA CYS A 2 4.31 28.37 9.52
C CYS A 2 3.07 27.59 9.09
N ILE A 3 2.60 27.86 7.87
CA ILE A 3 1.42 27.26 7.27
C ILE A 3 1.77 25.84 6.80
N GLY A 4 1.28 24.82 7.50
CA GLY A 4 1.19 23.44 6.99
C GLY A 4 2.38 22.52 7.32
N LEU A 5 2.53 22.16 8.60
CA LEU A 5 3.50 21.19 9.10
C LEU A 5 3.51 19.85 8.32
N ASN A 6 4.71 19.33 8.08
CA ASN A 6 5.05 17.90 8.07
C ASN A 6 4.79 17.05 6.80
N ARG A 7 5.44 17.39 5.67
CA ARG A 7 5.73 16.39 4.62
C ARG A 7 7.19 15.95 4.68
N CYS A 8 7.56 15.24 5.75
CA CYS A 8 8.79 14.44 5.74
C CYS A 8 8.79 13.56 4.48
N GLY A 9 9.94 13.40 3.79
CA GLY A 9 10.03 12.67 2.52
C GLY A 9 9.39 11.27 2.52
N LYS A 10 9.28 10.64 3.70
CA LYS A 10 8.50 9.41 3.91
C LYS A 10 7.03 9.53 3.53
N SER A 11 6.35 10.63 3.87
CA SER A 11 4.92 10.85 3.54
C SER A 11 4.71 11.00 2.03
N CYS A 12 5.58 11.76 1.36
CA CYS A 12 5.55 11.90 -0.09
C CYS A 12 5.82 10.56 -0.80
N ARG A 13 6.81 9.79 -0.33
CA ARG A 13 7.12 8.46 -0.87
C ARG A 13 5.98 7.47 -0.66
N GLN A 14 5.37 7.45 0.53
CA GLN A 14 4.23 6.60 0.84
C GLN A 14 3.03 6.94 -0.06
N ARG A 15 2.77 8.24 -0.26
CA ARG A 15 1.72 8.71 -1.15
C ARG A 15 1.97 8.28 -2.59
N TRP A 16 3.22 8.35 -3.06
CA TRP A 16 3.55 7.87 -4.39
C TRP A 16 3.32 6.36 -4.53
N LEU A 17 3.83 5.55 -3.60
CA LEU A 17 3.74 4.09 -3.68
C LEU A 17 2.31 3.55 -3.57
N ASN A 18 1.46 4.17 -2.74
CA ASN A 18 0.11 3.67 -2.49
C ASN A 18 -0.96 4.33 -3.36
N TYR A 19 -0.69 5.52 -3.86
CA TYR A 19 -1.68 6.25 -4.65
C TYR A 19 -1.14 6.59 -6.04
N LEU A 20 -0.01 7.28 -6.18
CA LEU A 20 0.34 7.91 -7.47
C LEU A 20 1.08 7.00 -8.47
N LYS A 21 1.67 5.88 -8.03
CA LYS A 21 2.45 5.01 -8.90
C LYS A 21 1.57 4.42 -10.02
N PRO A 22 1.98 4.52 -11.29
CA PRO A 22 1.24 3.89 -12.38
C PRO A 22 1.28 2.37 -12.23
N GLY A 23 0.15 1.71 -12.45
CA GLY A 23 -0.01 0.26 -12.28
C GLY A 23 -0.63 -0.18 -10.93
N ILE A 24 -0.96 0.76 -10.04
CA ILE A 24 -1.82 0.47 -8.89
C ILE A 24 -3.24 0.25 -9.42
N LYS A 25 -3.73 -0.99 -9.33
CA LYS A 25 -5.14 -1.30 -9.58
C LYS A 25 -5.96 -0.64 -8.48
N ARG A 26 -6.82 0.30 -8.87
CA ARG A 26 -7.78 0.96 -7.98
C ARG A 26 -9.16 0.44 -8.33
N GLY A 27 -9.63 -0.54 -7.57
CA GLY A 27 -10.88 -1.23 -7.81
C GLY A 27 -11.08 -2.32 -6.76
N ASP A 28 -12.23 -2.96 -6.79
CA ASP A 28 -12.54 -4.05 -5.88
C ASP A 28 -11.60 -5.24 -6.12
N ILE A 29 -11.21 -5.89 -5.04
CA ILE A 29 -10.41 -7.11 -5.08
C ILE A 29 -11.32 -8.23 -5.58
N SER A 30 -10.88 -8.95 -6.61
CA SER A 30 -11.62 -10.12 -7.10
C SER A 30 -11.51 -11.29 -6.11
N GLN A 31 -12.49 -12.21 -6.11
CA GLN A 31 -12.48 -13.37 -5.20
C GLN A 31 -11.20 -14.22 -5.35
N ASP A 32 -10.68 -14.36 -6.58
CA ASP A 32 -9.42 -15.06 -6.83
C ASP A 32 -8.20 -14.33 -6.23
N GLU A 33 -8.17 -12.99 -6.32
CA GLU A 33 -7.12 -12.19 -5.68
C GLU A 33 -7.22 -12.30 -4.16
N GLU A 34 -8.42 -12.39 -3.60
CA GLU A 34 -8.65 -12.54 -2.15
C GLU A 34 -8.17 -13.91 -1.63
N ASP A 35 -8.52 -15.01 -2.31
CA ASP A 35 -8.03 -16.35 -1.94
C ASP A 35 -6.50 -16.43 -2.03
N MET A 36 -5.92 -15.82 -3.07
CA MET A 36 -4.47 -15.73 -3.22
C MET A 36 -3.82 -14.95 -2.08
N ILE A 37 -4.40 -13.81 -1.67
CA ILE A 37 -3.91 -13.02 -0.52
C ILE A 37 -3.95 -13.87 0.76
N ILE A 38 -5.04 -14.58 1.03
CA ILE A 38 -5.19 -15.44 2.22
C ILE A 38 -4.16 -16.58 2.19
N ARG A 39 -3.99 -17.23 1.04
CA ARG A 39 -3.02 -18.32 0.88
C ARG A 39 -1.59 -17.84 1.08
N LEU A 40 -1.22 -16.70 0.49
CA LEU A 40 0.09 -16.08 0.66
C LEU A 40 0.33 -15.64 2.11
N HIS A 41 -0.70 -15.09 2.76
CA HIS A 41 -0.63 -14.69 4.18
C HIS A 41 -0.40 -15.89 5.09
N ARG A 42 -1.06 -17.02 4.85
CA ARG A 42 -0.83 -18.27 5.61
C ARG A 42 0.59 -18.82 5.41
N LEU A 43 1.13 -18.73 4.20
CA LEU A 43 2.45 -19.27 3.86
C LEU A 43 3.60 -18.39 4.35
N LEU A 44 3.47 -17.06 4.24
CA LEU A 44 4.54 -16.11 4.52
C LEU A 44 4.40 -15.42 5.88
N GLY A 45 3.22 -15.56 6.52
CA GLY A 45 2.86 -14.88 7.76
C GLY A 45 2.69 -13.38 7.58
N ASN A 46 2.57 -12.66 8.70
CA ASN A 46 2.43 -11.21 8.73
C ASN A 46 3.80 -10.53 8.53
N ARG A 47 4.37 -10.68 7.34
CA ARG A 47 5.60 -9.98 6.94
C ARG A 47 5.21 -8.69 6.22
N SER A 48 4.72 -7.72 7.00
CA SER A 48 4.65 -6.34 6.54
C SER A 48 6.08 -5.85 6.33
N LEU A 49 6.54 -5.89 5.07
CA LEU A 49 7.75 -5.17 4.67
C LEU A 49 7.53 -3.68 4.99
N LEU A 50 8.31 -3.19 5.96
CA LEU A 50 8.43 -1.79 6.38
C LEU A 50 8.70 -0.85 5.20
#